data_AF-A0A2A2HP39-F1
#
_entry.id   AF-A0A2A2HP39-F1
#
_cell.length_a   1.000
_cell.length_b   1.000
_cell.length_c   1.000
_cell.angle_alpha   90.00
_cell.angle_beta   90.00
_cell.angle_gamma   90.00
#
_symmetry.space_group_name_H-M   'P 1'
#
loop_
_entity.id
_entity.type
_entity.pdbx_description
1 polymer ?
#
loop_
_entity_poly.entity_id
_entity_poly.type
_entity_poly.pdbx_seq_one_letter_code
_entity_poly.pdbx_strand_id
1 'polypeptide(L)'
;WQGNEYGAWPYESSGLSKSSEGSQARPILKVGNIDSLISSLCLQFDDMVQAKVTIYETFSHYLDSKNFPDNNPAENPDECFKQVFYVDRKSHEEAGGIIQFELACPFDLQGVMLPMRQIHNLCYWCMRGWYRSGNGCAYNGKRYFDEKGNSVDDPALDVCGGLMSDCKKRFGENAPLDFGGFPAAGLIR
;
A
#
# COMPACT_ATOMS: atom_id res chain seq x y z
N TRP A 1 -16.12 17.09 6.15
CA TRP A 1 -15.53 16.92 4.82
C TRP A 1 -15.74 15.49 4.38
N GLN A 2 -16.49 15.27 3.28
CA GLN A 2 -16.83 13.93 2.77
C GLN A 2 -17.48 13.02 3.83
N GLY A 3 -18.31 13.59 4.70
CA GLY A 3 -18.97 12.85 5.79
C GLY A 3 -18.13 12.59 7.03
N ASN A 4 -16.83 12.94 7.03
CA ASN A 4 -15.97 12.89 8.22
C ASN A 4 -15.94 14.25 8.92
N GLU A 5 -16.00 14.23 10.25
CA GLU A 5 -15.89 15.42 11.10
C GLU A 5 -14.41 15.74 11.37
N TYR A 6 -14.02 17.00 11.19
CA TYR A 6 -12.67 17.48 11.44
C TYR A 6 -12.75 18.66 12.40
N GLY A 7 -12.28 18.45 13.63
CA GLY A 7 -12.20 19.49 14.65
C GLY A 7 -10.97 20.38 14.46
N ALA A 8 -11.06 21.62 14.95
CA ALA A 8 -9.89 22.50 15.03
C ALA A 8 -8.91 21.92 16.05
N TRP A 9 -7.67 21.69 15.61
CA TRP A 9 -6.56 21.25 16.46
C TRP A 9 -5.33 22.10 16.16
N PRO A 10 -4.50 22.47 17.16
CA PRO A 10 -3.26 23.19 16.89
C PRO A 10 -2.25 22.28 16.17
N TYR A 11 -1.93 22.61 14.93
CA TYR A 11 -0.89 21.94 14.17
C TYR A 11 -0.10 22.93 13.32
N GLU A 12 1.12 22.54 12.96
CA GLU A 12 1.97 23.25 12.00
C GLU A 12 2.57 22.21 11.04
N SER A 13 2.39 22.40 9.73
CA SER A 13 2.98 21.53 8.70
C SER A 13 3.98 22.33 7.86
N SER A 14 5.21 21.84 7.75
CA SER A 14 6.27 22.47 6.94
C SER A 14 6.94 21.45 6.03
N GLY A 15 7.61 21.92 4.96
CA GLY A 15 8.31 21.04 4.02
C GLY A 15 7.41 20.29 3.05
N LEU A 16 6.14 20.70 2.88
CA LEU A 16 5.24 20.19 1.86
C LEU A 16 5.70 20.68 0.48
N SER A 17 6.59 19.94 -0.19
CA SER A 17 7.02 20.26 -1.55
C SER A 17 6.18 19.50 -2.59
N LYS A 18 5.75 20.21 -3.64
CA LYS A 18 5.10 19.66 -4.83
C LYS A 18 6.10 19.64 -5.98
N SER A 19 7.22 18.93 -5.81
CA SER A 19 8.26 18.85 -6.86
C SER A 19 8.09 17.58 -7.71
N SER A 20 8.14 17.75 -9.02
CA SER A 20 8.26 16.67 -10.01
C SER A 20 9.71 16.19 -10.19
N GLU A 21 10.68 16.89 -9.60
CA GLU A 21 12.11 16.63 -9.76
C GLU A 21 12.64 15.69 -8.67
N GLY A 22 12.16 14.44 -8.63
CA GLY A 22 12.80 13.26 -8.01
C GLY A 22 13.15 13.25 -6.51
N SER A 23 13.22 14.40 -5.84
CA SER A 23 13.52 14.54 -4.42
C SER A 23 12.23 14.34 -3.62
N GLN A 24 12.20 13.27 -2.84
CA GLN A 24 11.05 12.94 -2.02
C GLN A 24 10.95 13.93 -0.85
N ALA A 25 9.81 14.61 -0.75
CA ALA A 25 9.52 15.50 0.36
C ALA A 25 9.48 14.70 1.67
N ARG A 26 10.21 15.17 2.69
CA ARG A 26 10.08 14.71 4.07
C ARG A 26 9.46 15.83 4.91
N PRO A 27 8.14 16.04 4.82
CA PRO A 27 7.50 17.10 5.56
C PRO A 27 7.54 16.84 7.06
N ILE A 28 7.53 17.92 7.82
CA ILE A 28 7.49 17.91 9.27
C ILE A 28 6.09 18.32 9.70
N LEU A 29 5.45 17.48 10.52
CA LEU A 29 4.16 17.76 11.14
C LEU A 29 4.36 17.96 12.65
N LYS A 30 4.08 19.16 13.13
CA LYS A 30 4.00 19.46 14.55
C LYS A 30 2.55 19.49 14.99
N VAL A 31 2.24 18.83 16.09
CA VAL A 31 0.89 18.72 16.65
C VAL A 31 0.96 19.12 18.11
N GLY A 32 0.05 20.01 18.54
CA GLY A 32 -0.07 20.37 19.95
C GLY A 32 -0.58 19.19 20.78
N ASN A 33 0.03 18.96 21.93
CA ASN A 33 -0.28 17.85 22.83
C ASN A 33 -1.25 18.29 23.93
N ILE A 34 -2.45 18.71 23.53
CA ILE A 34 -3.52 19.11 24.47
C ILE A 34 -3.90 17.89 25.31
N ASP A 35 -3.97 18.07 26.63
CA ASP A 35 -4.33 17.05 27.62
C ASP A 35 -3.50 15.75 27.55
N SER A 36 -2.27 15.83 27.03
CA SER A 36 -1.40 14.66 26.79
C SER A 36 -2.00 13.60 25.86
N LEU A 37 -3.02 13.94 25.06
CA LEU A 37 -3.71 13.00 24.20
C LEU A 37 -2.76 12.37 23.17
N ILE A 38 -1.96 13.18 22.48
CA ILE A 38 -1.08 12.69 21.42
C ILE A 38 0.05 11.85 22.01
N SER A 39 0.63 12.24 23.16
CA SER A 39 1.61 11.38 23.87
C SER A 39 1.01 10.03 24.25
N SER A 40 -0.24 10.00 24.72
CA SER A 40 -0.90 8.73 25.08
C SER A 40 -1.11 7.83 23.85
N LEU A 41 -1.44 8.40 22.69
CA LEU A 41 -1.54 7.67 21.43
C LEU A 41 -0.18 7.16 20.96
N CYS A 42 0.88 7.95 21.08
CA CYS A 42 2.24 7.50 20.80
C CYS A 42 2.62 6.29 21.68
N LEU A 43 2.30 6.31 22.97
CA LEU A 43 2.58 5.17 23.86
C LEU A 43 1.74 3.93 23.52
N GLN A 44 0.50 4.11 23.08
CA GLN A 44 -0.40 3.01 22.75
C GLN A 44 -0.10 2.37 21.38
N PHE A 45 0.36 3.17 20.41
CA PHE A 45 0.51 2.76 19.01
C PHE A 45 1.96 2.86 18.52
N ASP A 46 2.94 2.61 19.40
CA ASP A 46 4.37 2.58 19.07
C ASP A 46 4.83 3.82 18.26
N ASP A 47 4.65 5.01 18.86
CA ASP A 47 4.91 6.33 18.28
C ASP A 47 4.11 6.63 16.98
N MET A 48 3.03 5.87 16.73
CA MET A 48 2.18 5.96 15.54
C MET A 48 2.97 5.78 14.23
N VAL A 49 4.06 5.01 14.27
CA VAL A 49 4.87 4.72 13.08
C VAL A 49 4.00 4.01 12.02
N GLN A 50 4.15 4.41 10.75
CA GLN A 50 3.29 4.01 9.62
C GLN A 50 1.83 4.48 9.68
N ALA A 51 1.45 5.34 10.63
CA ALA A 51 0.14 5.96 10.61
C ALA A 51 -0.03 6.82 9.35
N LYS A 52 -1.19 6.71 8.71
CA LYS A 52 -1.50 7.44 7.47
C LYS A 52 -1.96 8.86 7.79
N VAL A 53 -1.23 9.84 7.29
CA VAL A 53 -1.58 11.25 7.37
C VAL A 53 -2.07 11.71 6.01
N THR A 54 -3.31 12.20 5.93
CA THR A 54 -3.87 12.74 4.69
C THR A 54 -4.16 14.21 4.87
N ILE A 55 -3.57 15.03 4.01
CA ILE A 55 -3.78 16.48 3.98
C ILE A 55 -4.71 16.78 2.81
N TYR A 56 -5.81 17.45 3.12
CA TYR A 56 -6.76 17.95 2.14
C TYR A 56 -6.64 19.47 2.08
N GLU A 57 -6.27 20.00 0.91
CA GLU A 57 -6.33 21.43 0.65
C GLU A 57 -7.54 21.68 -0.27
N THR A 58 -8.48 22.50 0.17
CA THR A 58 -9.66 22.88 -0.62
C THR A 58 -10.03 24.33 -0.33
N PHE A 59 -10.79 24.95 -1.22
CA PHE A 59 -11.35 26.27 -0.96
C PHE A 59 -12.57 26.17 -0.06
N SER A 60 -12.77 27.18 0.79
CA SER A 60 -13.86 27.20 1.78
C SER A 60 -15.25 26.99 1.16
N HIS A 61 -15.48 27.49 -0.06
CA HIS A 61 -16.76 27.37 -0.75
C HIS A 61 -17.05 25.97 -1.31
N TYR A 62 -16.09 25.04 -1.32
CA TYR A 62 -16.33 23.65 -1.72
C TYR A 62 -16.70 22.74 -0.52
N LEU A 63 -16.59 23.25 0.72
CA LEU A 63 -16.88 22.50 1.94
C LEU A 63 -18.33 22.00 2.02
N ASP A 64 -18.52 20.88 2.71
CA ASP A 64 -19.84 20.28 2.94
C ASP A 64 -20.87 21.32 3.43
N SER A 65 -22.11 21.25 2.95
CA SER A 65 -23.21 22.17 3.29
C SER A 65 -23.46 22.33 4.78
N LYS A 66 -23.14 21.30 5.58
CA LYS A 66 -23.28 21.29 7.04
C LYS A 66 -22.46 22.39 7.75
N ASN A 67 -21.41 22.91 7.10
CA ASN A 67 -20.59 23.99 7.65
C ASN A 67 -21.24 25.37 7.47
N PHE A 68 -22.35 25.48 6.73
CA PHE A 68 -23.00 26.75 6.39
C PHE A 68 -24.44 26.80 6.90
N PRO A 69 -24.92 27.96 7.39
CA PRO A 69 -26.29 28.11 7.90
C PRO A 69 -27.37 27.84 6.83
N ASP A 70 -27.12 28.25 5.59
CA ASP A 70 -28.12 28.23 4.50
C ASP A 70 -27.88 27.11 3.46
N ASN A 71 -27.17 26.03 3.85
CA ASN A 71 -26.57 25.04 2.95
C ASN A 71 -25.59 25.65 1.93
N ASN A 72 -24.78 24.80 1.27
CA ASN A 72 -23.78 25.24 0.31
C ASN A 72 -24.08 24.70 -1.10
N PRO A 73 -24.59 25.52 -2.02
CA PRO A 73 -24.86 25.08 -3.40
C PRO A 73 -23.57 24.83 -4.21
N ALA A 74 -22.42 25.31 -3.74
CA ALA A 74 -21.12 25.10 -4.35
C ALA A 74 -20.37 23.92 -3.71
N GLU A 75 -21.00 23.13 -2.84
CA GLU A 75 -20.40 21.92 -2.25
C GLU A 75 -19.88 21.00 -3.36
N ASN A 76 -18.57 20.72 -3.33
CA ASN A 76 -17.95 19.78 -4.25
C ASN A 76 -16.83 19.02 -3.54
N PRO A 77 -17.08 17.76 -3.13
CA PRO A 77 -16.09 16.94 -2.43
C PRO A 77 -14.89 16.53 -3.29
N ASP A 78 -15.00 16.62 -4.61
CA ASP A 78 -13.94 16.23 -5.54
C ASP A 78 -12.93 17.37 -5.79
N GLU A 79 -13.32 18.62 -5.53
CA GLU A 79 -12.47 19.81 -5.67
C GLU A 79 -11.56 19.98 -4.45
N CYS A 80 -10.63 19.04 -4.28
CA CYS A 80 -9.58 19.13 -3.28
C CYS A 80 -8.25 18.59 -3.79
N PHE A 81 -7.17 19.22 -3.34
CA PHE A 81 -5.83 18.66 -3.47
C PHE A 81 -5.58 17.71 -2.30
N LYS A 82 -5.38 16.43 -2.62
CA LYS A 82 -5.16 15.37 -1.65
C LYS A 82 -3.70 14.94 -1.65
N GLN A 83 -3.04 15.06 -0.50
CA GLN A 83 -1.70 14.52 -0.28
C GLN A 83 -1.74 13.45 0.79
N VAL A 84 -1.09 12.32 0.52
CA VAL A 84 -1.01 11.19 1.46
C VAL A 84 0.44 11.01 1.86
N PHE A 85 0.68 11.03 3.16
CA PHE A 85 1.95 10.76 3.80
C PHE A 85 1.77 9.68 4.87
N TYR A 86 2.89 9.17 5.35
CA TYR A 86 2.94 8.24 6.47
C TYR A 86 3.89 8.78 7.53
N VAL A 87 3.61 8.52 8.81
CA VAL A 87 4.54 8.82 9.89
C VAL A 87 5.75 7.87 9.77
N ASP A 88 6.93 8.44 9.56
CA ASP A 88 8.19 7.69 9.55
C ASP A 88 8.67 7.48 11.00
N ARG A 89 8.73 8.58 11.76
CA ARG A 89 9.12 8.57 13.18
C ARG A 89 8.67 9.84 13.90
N LYS A 90 8.58 9.74 15.22
CA LYS A 90 8.55 10.89 16.12
C LYS A 90 9.97 11.45 16.25
N SER A 91 10.20 12.68 15.81
CA SER A 91 11.52 13.31 15.85
C SER A 91 11.77 14.10 17.13
N HIS A 92 10.72 14.71 17.69
CA HIS A 92 10.82 15.50 18.91
C HIS A 92 9.52 15.46 19.70
N GLU A 93 9.61 15.49 21.02
CA GLU A 93 8.47 15.61 21.93
C GLU A 93 8.83 16.59 23.04
N GLU A 94 8.03 17.66 23.14
CA GLU A 94 8.09 18.60 24.27
C GLU A 94 6.98 18.23 25.26
N ALA A 95 7.35 17.93 26.50
CA ALA A 95 6.42 17.51 27.54
C ALA A 95 5.35 18.58 27.79
N GLY A 96 4.07 18.22 27.58
CA GLY A 96 2.93 19.13 27.71
C GLY A 96 2.84 20.22 26.64
N GLY A 97 3.68 20.16 25.61
CA GLY A 97 3.79 21.16 24.54
C GLY A 97 3.44 20.58 23.18
N ILE A 98 4.46 20.45 22.32
CA ILE A 98 4.31 20.07 20.92
C ILE A 98 5.03 18.75 20.65
N ILE A 99 4.40 17.88 19.85
CA ILE A 99 5.02 16.67 19.32
C ILE A 99 5.28 16.86 17.83
N GLN A 100 6.48 16.50 17.40
CA GLN A 100 6.94 16.62 16.03
C GLN A 100 7.11 15.24 15.41
N PHE A 101 6.49 15.07 14.24
CA PHE A 101 6.57 13.88 13.41
C PHE A 101 7.31 14.22 12.12
N GLU A 102 8.21 13.32 11.72
CA GLU A 102 8.73 13.26 10.36
C GLU A 102 7.80 12.39 9.53
N LEU A 103 7.34 12.96 8.41
CA LEU A 103 6.48 12.26 7.47
C LEU A 103 7.28 11.81 6.26
N ALA A 104 6.91 10.65 5.73
CA ALA A 104 7.47 10.08 4.51
C ALA A 104 6.38 9.95 3.44
N CYS A 105 6.79 10.10 2.19
CA CYS A 105 5.94 9.73 1.06
C CYS A 105 5.69 8.21 1.05
N PRO A 106 4.56 7.74 0.48
CA PRO A 106 4.26 6.32 0.32
C PRO A 106 5.38 5.52 -0.37
N PHE A 107 6.18 6.19 -1.20
CA PHE A 107 7.30 5.62 -1.95
C PHE A 107 8.61 5.51 -1.14
N ASP A 108 8.72 6.20 0.00
CA ASP A 108 9.91 6.24 0.85
C ASP A 108 9.74 5.42 2.14
N LEU A 109 8.60 4.73 2.28
CA LEU A 109 8.35 3.91 3.46
C LEU A 109 9.37 2.76 3.51
N GLN A 110 10.22 2.75 4.53
CA GLN A 110 11.20 1.68 4.73
C GLN A 110 10.49 0.31 4.76
N GLY A 111 10.92 -0.60 3.88
CA GLY A 111 10.46 -1.99 3.83
C GLY A 111 9.66 -2.38 2.59
N VAL A 112 9.21 -1.43 1.78
CA VAL A 112 8.55 -1.73 0.49
C VAL A 112 9.51 -1.45 -0.65
N MET A 113 10.33 -2.44 -1.02
CA MET A 113 11.10 -2.38 -2.26
C MET A 113 10.19 -2.64 -3.47
N LEU A 114 9.97 -1.59 -4.27
CA LEU A 114 9.49 -1.72 -5.64
C LEU A 114 10.69 -2.11 -6.52
N PRO A 115 10.67 -3.23 -7.26
CA PRO A 115 9.50 -3.99 -7.73
C PRO A 115 9.15 -5.17 -6.81
N MET A 116 7.86 -5.34 -6.50
CA MET A 116 7.36 -6.53 -5.78
C MET A 116 7.58 -7.86 -6.52
N ARG A 117 7.94 -7.82 -7.81
CA ARG A 117 8.18 -8.98 -8.65
C ARG A 117 9.66 -9.02 -9.02
N GLN A 118 10.38 -9.93 -8.38
CA GLN A 118 11.77 -10.22 -8.76
C GLN A 118 11.81 -11.02 -10.06
N ILE A 119 12.80 -10.73 -10.91
CA ILE A 119 13.07 -11.50 -12.13
C ILE A 119 13.71 -12.82 -11.70
N HIS A 120 12.93 -13.89 -11.77
CA HIS A 120 13.30 -15.21 -11.28
C HIS A 120 12.62 -16.31 -12.12
N ASN A 121 13.20 -17.51 -12.13
CA ASN A 121 12.77 -18.63 -12.96
C ASN A 121 11.59 -19.45 -12.41
N LEU A 122 11.13 -19.24 -11.15
CA LEU A 122 9.88 -19.82 -10.65
C LEU A 122 8.68 -18.92 -10.91
N CYS A 123 7.50 -19.54 -10.93
CA CYS A 123 6.22 -18.90 -11.16
C CYS A 123 5.84 -17.99 -9.99
N TYR A 124 5.77 -16.68 -10.23
CA TYR A 124 5.31 -15.70 -9.25
C TYR A 124 3.93 -16.03 -8.66
N TRP A 125 2.99 -16.51 -9.49
CA TRP A 125 1.65 -16.90 -9.04
C TRP A 125 1.69 -18.01 -7.99
N CYS A 126 2.55 -19.00 -8.20
CA CYS A 126 2.70 -20.12 -7.27
C CYS A 126 3.32 -19.67 -5.95
N MET A 127 4.37 -18.85 -6.00
CA MET A 127 5.05 -18.32 -4.82
C MET A 127 4.15 -17.44 -3.94
N ARG A 128 3.12 -16.81 -4.53
CA ARG A 128 2.10 -16.04 -3.81
C ARG A 128 0.91 -16.87 -3.33
N GLY A 129 0.87 -18.17 -3.59
CA GLY A 129 -0.28 -19.03 -3.30
C GLY A 129 -1.49 -18.75 -4.20
N TRP A 130 -1.29 -18.10 -5.35
CA TRP A 130 -2.34 -17.77 -6.32
C TRP A 130 -2.52 -18.85 -7.39
N TYR A 131 -2.15 -20.09 -7.07
CA TYR A 131 -2.39 -21.22 -7.95
C TYR A 131 -3.91 -21.47 -8.06
N ARG A 132 -4.44 -21.57 -9.29
CA ARG A 132 -5.88 -21.73 -9.62
C ARG A 132 -6.81 -20.63 -9.10
N SER A 133 -6.29 -19.53 -8.55
CA SER A 133 -7.13 -18.47 -7.98
C SER A 133 -7.76 -17.55 -9.03
N GLY A 134 -7.31 -17.63 -10.28
CA GLY A 134 -7.67 -16.66 -11.33
C GLY A 134 -6.92 -15.32 -11.21
N ASN A 135 -6.23 -15.07 -10.09
CA ASN A 135 -5.37 -13.91 -9.92
C ASN A 135 -3.96 -14.22 -10.48
N GLY A 136 -3.85 -14.23 -11.81
CA GLY A 136 -2.61 -14.48 -12.56
C GLY A 136 -2.45 -15.91 -13.10
N CYS A 137 -2.85 -16.94 -12.34
CA CYS A 137 -2.89 -18.33 -12.83
C CYS A 137 -4.34 -18.74 -13.12
N ALA A 138 -4.71 -18.85 -14.41
CA ALA A 138 -6.06 -19.24 -14.83
C ALA A 138 -6.24 -20.76 -15.00
N TYR A 139 -5.33 -21.58 -14.43
CA TYR A 139 -5.45 -23.03 -14.56
C TYR A 139 -6.71 -23.54 -13.86
N ASN A 140 -7.67 -24.03 -14.63
CA ASN A 140 -8.89 -24.66 -14.13
C ASN A 140 -9.06 -26.10 -14.66
N GLY A 141 -7.96 -26.75 -15.03
CA GLY A 141 -7.98 -28.10 -15.57
C GLY A 141 -8.17 -29.18 -14.49
N LYS A 142 -8.51 -30.39 -14.94
CA LYS A 142 -8.68 -31.59 -14.08
C LYS A 142 -7.41 -32.43 -13.94
N ARG A 143 -6.26 -31.97 -14.45
CA ARG A 143 -4.98 -32.67 -14.24
C ARG A 143 -4.37 -32.18 -12.93
N TYR A 144 -4.13 -33.09 -12.01
CA TYR A 144 -3.57 -32.79 -10.69
C TYR A 144 -2.15 -33.37 -10.59
N PHE A 145 -1.27 -32.64 -9.92
CA PHE A 145 0.12 -33.04 -9.70
C PHE A 145 0.56 -32.66 -8.28
N ASP A 146 1.45 -33.45 -7.70
CA ASP A 146 2.09 -33.10 -6.43
C ASP A 146 3.16 -32.00 -6.61
N GLU A 147 3.74 -31.51 -5.51
CA GLU A 147 4.79 -30.48 -5.52
C GLU A 147 6.03 -30.89 -6.33
N LYS A 148 6.29 -32.19 -6.45
CA LYS A 148 7.41 -32.76 -7.22
C LYS A 148 7.06 -32.97 -8.69
N GLY A 149 5.81 -32.70 -9.09
CA GLY A 149 5.31 -32.83 -10.45
C GLY A 149 4.93 -34.26 -10.85
N ASN A 150 4.70 -35.18 -9.91
CA ASN A 150 4.12 -36.50 -10.17
C ASN A 150 2.59 -36.37 -10.33
N SER A 151 1.98 -37.17 -11.21
CA SER A 151 0.52 -37.14 -11.39
C SER A 151 -0.19 -37.67 -10.16
N VAL A 152 -1.25 -36.98 -9.75
CA VAL A 152 -2.11 -37.40 -8.64
C VAL A 152 -3.56 -37.40 -9.12
N ASP A 153 -4.35 -38.35 -8.61
CA ASP A 153 -5.78 -38.45 -8.95
C ASP A 153 -6.66 -37.68 -7.95
N ASP A 154 -6.17 -37.50 -6.72
CA ASP A 154 -6.85 -36.75 -5.67
C ASP A 154 -6.64 -35.22 -5.83
N PRO A 155 -7.70 -34.42 -6.04
CA PRO A 155 -7.61 -32.96 -6.11
C PRO A 155 -7.05 -32.30 -4.84
N ALA A 156 -7.21 -32.92 -3.67
CA ALA A 156 -6.73 -32.36 -2.40
C ALA A 156 -5.20 -32.37 -2.29
N LEU A 157 -4.53 -33.22 -3.08
CA LEU A 157 -3.07 -33.34 -3.12
C LEU A 157 -2.46 -32.51 -4.27
N ASP A 158 -3.26 -31.70 -4.96
CA ASP A 158 -2.81 -30.88 -6.08
C ASP A 158 -2.02 -29.65 -5.59
N VAL A 159 -0.71 -29.70 -5.79
CA VAL A 159 0.21 -28.62 -5.43
C VAL A 159 1.03 -28.22 -6.66
N CYS A 160 1.11 -26.93 -6.92
CA CYS A 160 1.97 -26.42 -7.99
C CYS A 160 3.41 -26.30 -7.46
N GLY A 161 4.38 -26.90 -8.15
CA GLY A 161 5.81 -26.75 -7.82
C GLY A 161 6.42 -25.43 -8.31
N GLY A 162 5.67 -24.65 -9.10
CA GLY A 162 6.08 -23.33 -9.59
C GLY A 162 7.09 -23.37 -10.74
N LEU A 163 7.41 -24.53 -11.31
CA LEU A 163 8.31 -24.65 -12.46
C LEU A 163 7.56 -24.51 -13.79
N MET A 164 8.24 -24.07 -14.84
CA MET A 164 7.64 -24.00 -16.18
C MET A 164 7.23 -25.38 -16.71
N SER A 165 7.94 -26.45 -16.31
CA SER A 165 7.56 -27.84 -16.59
C SER A 165 6.18 -28.20 -16.05
N ASP A 166 5.79 -27.66 -14.89
CA ASP A 166 4.51 -27.97 -14.27
C ASP A 166 3.37 -27.27 -15.02
N CYS A 167 3.59 -26.03 -15.45
CA CYS A 167 2.66 -25.34 -16.34
C CYS A 167 2.49 -26.11 -17.66
N LYS A 168 3.56 -26.64 -18.26
CA LYS A 168 3.46 -27.47 -19.48
C LYS A 168 2.64 -28.74 -19.27
N LYS A 169 2.80 -29.44 -18.15
CA LYS A 169 2.01 -30.64 -17.82
C LYS A 169 0.51 -30.31 -17.70
N ARG A 170 0.20 -29.15 -17.14
CA ARG A 170 -1.17 -28.69 -16.82
C ARG A 170 -1.90 -28.09 -18.03
N PHE A 171 -1.31 -27.09 -18.69
CA PHE A 171 -1.90 -26.42 -19.85
C PHE A 171 -1.67 -27.17 -21.17
N GLY A 172 -0.65 -28.03 -21.22
CA GLY A 172 -0.18 -28.68 -22.44
C GLY A 172 1.11 -28.05 -22.96
N GLU A 173 1.93 -28.85 -23.64
CA GLU A 173 3.29 -28.46 -24.02
C GLU A 173 3.35 -27.34 -25.07
N ASN A 174 2.33 -27.25 -25.92
CA ASN A 174 2.23 -26.29 -27.02
C ASN A 174 1.14 -25.23 -26.82
N ALA A 175 0.51 -25.21 -25.64
CA ALA A 175 -0.52 -24.23 -25.32
C ALA A 175 0.08 -22.96 -24.71
N PRO A 176 -0.59 -21.80 -24.81
CA PRO A 176 -0.23 -20.63 -24.03
C PRO A 176 -0.18 -20.97 -22.53
N LEU A 177 0.97 -20.69 -21.91
CA LEU A 177 1.20 -20.97 -20.49
C LEU A 177 1.02 -19.69 -19.68
N ASP A 178 0.12 -19.71 -18.70
CA ASP A 178 -0.01 -18.64 -17.71
C ASP A 178 1.11 -18.74 -16.65
N PHE A 179 2.36 -18.68 -17.11
CA PHE A 179 3.53 -18.77 -16.27
C PHE A 179 3.94 -17.38 -15.75
N GLY A 180 3.96 -17.23 -14.43
CA GLY A 180 4.29 -15.97 -13.76
C GLY A 180 5.79 -15.74 -13.56
N GLY A 181 6.68 -16.58 -14.08
CA GLY A 181 8.12 -16.43 -13.93
C GLY A 181 8.80 -15.91 -15.20
N PHE A 182 10.11 -15.73 -15.11
CA PHE A 182 10.99 -15.36 -16.22
C PHE A 182 11.96 -16.53 -16.50
N PRO A 183 11.59 -17.50 -17.35
CA PRO A 183 12.41 -18.68 -17.62
C PRO A 183 13.79 -18.35 -18.18
N ALA A 184 13.88 -17.26 -18.94
CA ALA A 184 15.12 -16.79 -19.55
C ALA A 184 16.11 -16.17 -18.56
N ALA A 185 15.67 -15.80 -17.35
CA ALA A 185 16.54 -15.21 -16.34
C ALA A 185 17.64 -16.17 -15.85
N GLY A 186 17.38 -17.48 -15.90
CA GLY A 186 18.36 -18.51 -15.57
C GLY A 186 19.29 -18.94 -16.73
N LEU A 187 19.16 -18.32 -17.92
CA LEU A 187 20.00 -18.63 -19.08
C LEU A 187 21.33 -17.87 -19.07
N ILE A 188 21.46 -16.83 -18.24
CA ILE A 188 22.70 -16.08 -18.07
C ILE A 188 23.54 -16.83 -17.04
N ARG A 189 24.62 -17.46 -17.50
CA ARG A 189 25.61 -18.15 -16.68
C ARG A 189 26.78 -17.21 -16.37
#